data_AF-A0A090KXA7-F1
#
_entry.id   AF-A0A090KXA7-F1
#
_cell.length_a   1.000
_cell.length_b   1.000
_cell.length_c   1.000
_cell.angle_alpha   90.00
_cell.angle_beta   90.00
_cell.angle_gamma   90.00
#
_symmetry.space_group_name_H-M   'P 1'
#
loop_
_entity.id
_entity.type
_entity.pdbx_description
1 polymer ?
#
loop_
_entity_poly.entity_id
_entity_poly.type
_entity_poly.pdbx_seq_one_letter_code
_entity_poly.pdbx_strand_id
1 'polypeptide(L)'
;MKRFSMKYFIAASILFTVLFVVTLEQIIVISPWYNLRASGTNAMRWATEGATMFGTRRNKTFTVSRVTRAQSRDELDGLIVRKRRRIDFFALTLNCSRMAGCTRELRYIMINYTNGTRLRDVFLL
;
A
#
# COMPACT_ATOMS: atom_id res chain seq x y z
N MET A 1 -31.93 -45.45 -7.17
CA MET A 1 -31.01 -44.38 -7.63
C MET A 1 -31.74 -43.05 -7.60
N LYS A 2 -31.49 -42.19 -6.61
CA LYS A 2 -32.14 -40.87 -6.50
C LYS A 2 -31.67 -39.99 -7.65
N ARG A 3 -32.58 -39.52 -8.51
CA ARG A 3 -32.31 -38.47 -9.52
C ARG A 3 -31.78 -37.24 -8.78
N PHE A 4 -30.47 -37.03 -8.78
CA PHE A 4 -29.89 -35.73 -8.50
C PHE A 4 -30.45 -34.77 -9.57
N SER A 5 -31.44 -33.98 -9.19
CA SER A 5 -32.12 -33.08 -10.11
C SER A 5 -31.12 -32.06 -10.65
N MET A 6 -31.06 -31.92 -11.97
CA MET A 6 -30.16 -31.02 -12.72
C MET A 6 -30.11 -29.59 -12.13
N LYS A 7 -31.20 -29.16 -11.49
CA LYS A 7 -31.32 -27.89 -10.77
C LYS A 7 -30.31 -27.74 -9.62
N TYR A 8 -30.04 -28.80 -8.86
CA TYR A 8 -29.06 -28.77 -7.77
C TYR A 8 -27.63 -28.71 -8.30
N PHE A 9 -27.36 -29.33 -9.44
CA PHE A 9 -26.05 -29.27 -10.09
C PHE A 9 -25.77 -27.86 -10.62
N ILE A 10 -26.76 -27.22 -11.26
CA ILE A 10 -26.68 -25.84 -11.73
C ILE A 10 -26.52 -24.87 -10.55
N ALA A 11 -27.29 -25.05 -9.47
CA ALA A 11 -27.15 -24.21 -8.28
C ALA A 11 -25.78 -24.36 -7.61
N ALA A 12 -25.26 -25.59 -7.51
CA ALA A 12 -23.93 -25.84 -6.96
C ALA A 12 -22.81 -25.26 -7.83
N SER A 13 -22.92 -25.34 -9.16
CA SER A 13 -21.91 -24.78 -10.06
C SER A 13 -21.89 -23.24 -10.04
N ILE A 14 -23.06 -22.59 -9.95
CA ILE A 14 -23.17 -21.13 -9.76
C ILE A 14 -22.57 -20.73 -8.42
N LEU A 15 -22.91 -21.44 -7.34
CA LEU A 15 -22.36 -21.15 -6.01
C LEU A 15 -20.84 -21.29 -5.99
N PHE A 16 -20.30 -22.34 -6.61
CA PHE A 16 -18.86 -22.56 -6.71
C PHE A 16 -18.17 -21.47 -7.54
N THR A 17 -18.75 -21.06 -8.67
CA THR A 17 -18.17 -19.97 -9.48
C THR A 17 -18.18 -18.64 -8.74
N VAL A 18 -19.28 -18.30 -8.05
CA VAL A 18 -19.34 -17.08 -7.24
C VAL A 18 -18.29 -17.10 -6.13
N LEU A 19 -18.19 -18.20 -5.38
CA LEU A 19 -17.16 -18.36 -4.35
C LEU A 19 -15.75 -18.24 -4.93
N PHE A 20 -15.49 -18.90 -6.07
CA PHE A 20 -14.20 -18.89 -6.72
C PHE A 20 -13.80 -17.49 -7.21
N VAL A 21 -14.71 -16.75 -7.84
CA VAL A 21 -14.48 -15.36 -8.29
C VAL A 21 -14.21 -14.45 -7.09
N VAL A 22 -15.01 -14.55 -6.03
CA VAL A 22 -14.81 -13.74 -4.82
C VAL A 22 -13.45 -14.03 -4.18
N THR A 23 -13.00 -15.29 -4.16
CA THR A 23 -11.67 -15.62 -3.61
C THR A 23 -10.50 -15.11 -4.47
N LEU A 24 -10.66 -15.04 -5.79
CA LEU A 24 -9.61 -14.51 -6.68
C LEU A 24 -9.46 -13.00 -6.63
N GLU A 25 -10.53 -12.27 -6.32
CA GLU A 25 -10.50 -10.81 -6.19
C GLU A 25 -9.97 -10.32 -4.83
N GLN A 26 -9.71 -11.24 -3.89
CA GLN A 26 -9.21 -10.90 -2.57
C GLN A 26 -7.68 -10.83 -2.51
N ILE A 27 -7.20 -9.82 -1.80
CA ILE A 27 -5.79 -9.67 -1.49
C ILE A 27 -5.47 -10.54 -0.27
N ILE A 28 -4.64 -11.56 -0.45
CA ILE A 28 -4.25 -12.49 0.61
C ILE A 28 -2.93 -12.02 1.23
N VAL A 29 -2.87 -11.89 2.55
CA VAL A 29 -1.61 -11.55 3.24
C VAL A 29 -0.77 -12.82 3.37
N ILE A 30 0.41 -12.83 2.76
CA ILE A 30 1.33 -13.99 2.76
C ILE A 30 2.25 -13.93 3.96
N SER A 31 2.70 -12.72 4.31
CA SER A 31 3.61 -12.49 5.43
C SER A 31 3.14 -11.36 6.34
N PRO A 32 3.41 -11.45 7.66
CA PRO A 32 3.20 -10.33 8.55
C PRO A 32 4.10 -9.16 8.16
N TRP A 33 3.78 -7.98 8.69
CA TRP A 33 4.66 -6.82 8.52
C TRP A 33 6.02 -7.09 9.16
N TYR A 34 7.07 -6.87 8.38
CA TYR A 34 8.43 -6.86 8.89
C TYR A 34 9.00 -5.44 8.86
N ASN A 35 9.75 -5.10 9.90
CA ASN A 35 10.34 -3.78 10.06
C ASN A 35 11.62 -3.67 9.22
N LEU A 36 11.79 -2.53 8.58
CA LEU A 36 13.00 -2.13 7.89
C LEU A 36 13.72 -1.07 8.72
N ARG A 37 15.03 -0.91 8.48
CA ARG A 37 15.81 0.16 9.12
C ARG A 37 15.27 1.51 8.67
N ALA A 38 14.71 2.29 9.59
CA ALA A 38 14.13 3.60 9.31
C ALA A 38 15.17 4.58 8.73
N SER A 39 16.42 4.51 9.22
CA SER A 39 17.56 5.29 8.68
C SER A 39 18.20 4.65 7.43
N GLY A 40 17.61 3.61 6.86
CA GLY A 40 18.14 2.92 5.69
C GLY A 40 17.93 3.72 4.41
N THR A 41 18.83 3.58 3.45
CA THR A 41 18.76 4.22 2.12
C THR A 41 17.41 3.98 1.44
N ASN A 42 16.89 2.75 1.51
CA ASN A 42 15.59 2.40 0.97
C ASN A 42 14.44 3.15 1.64
N ALA A 43 14.43 3.22 2.97
CA ALA A 43 13.38 3.91 3.72
C ALA A 43 13.35 5.41 3.41
N MET A 44 14.54 6.03 3.35
CA MET A 44 14.66 7.45 3.00
C MET A 44 14.22 7.73 1.56
N ARG A 45 14.65 6.90 0.60
CA ARG A 45 14.24 7.03 -0.81
C ARG A 45 12.72 7.02 -0.96
N TRP A 46 12.06 6.03 -0.38
CA TRP A 46 10.62 5.91 -0.48
C TRP A 46 9.87 7.03 0.28
N ALA A 47 10.40 7.49 1.42
CA ALA A 47 9.86 8.67 2.09
C ALA A 47 9.94 9.92 1.19
N THR A 48 11.05 10.09 0.47
CA THR A 48 11.23 11.20 -0.48
C THR A 48 10.23 11.10 -1.64
N GLU A 49 10.03 9.91 -2.21
CA GLU A 49 8.99 9.68 -3.23
C GLU A 49 7.59 10.07 -2.70
N GLY A 50 7.27 9.65 -1.47
CA GLY A 50 6.02 10.01 -0.79
C GLY A 50 5.86 11.52 -0.57
N ALA A 51 6.93 12.19 -0.10
CA ALA A 51 6.95 13.63 0.11
C ALA A 51 6.72 14.40 -1.19
N THR A 52 7.40 13.99 -2.28
CA THR A 52 7.26 14.60 -3.60
C THR A 52 5.84 14.45 -4.11
N MET A 53 5.26 13.25 -4.06
CA MET A 53 3.88 13.02 -4.50
C MET A 53 2.85 13.83 -3.71
N PHE A 54 2.97 13.84 -2.38
CA PHE A 54 2.08 14.63 -1.54
C PHE A 54 2.23 16.12 -1.84
N GLY A 55 3.46 16.56 -2.06
CA GLY A 55 3.79 17.90 -2.51
C GLY A 55 3.12 18.29 -3.82
N THR A 56 3.26 17.45 -4.86
CA THR A 56 2.59 17.64 -6.15
C THR A 56 1.07 17.75 -5.98
N ARG A 57 0.45 16.86 -5.18
CA ARG A 57 -1.01 16.90 -4.92
C ARG A 57 -1.46 18.18 -4.18
N ARG A 58 -0.58 18.78 -3.38
CA ARG A 58 -0.87 19.98 -2.57
C ARG A 58 -0.30 21.27 -3.16
N ASN A 59 0.35 21.19 -4.33
CA ASN A 59 1.13 22.28 -4.91
C ASN A 59 2.11 22.92 -3.91
N LYS A 60 2.85 22.09 -3.17
CA LYS A 60 3.82 22.51 -2.16
C LYS A 60 5.07 21.64 -2.22
N THR A 61 6.20 22.19 -1.79
CA THR A 61 7.44 21.41 -1.63
C THR A 61 7.53 20.88 -0.20
N PHE A 62 7.86 19.60 -0.08
CA PHE A 62 8.11 18.92 1.18
C PHE A 62 9.50 18.28 1.14
N THR A 63 10.30 18.55 2.16
CA THR A 63 11.62 17.93 2.35
C THR A 63 11.54 16.95 3.49
N VAL A 64 11.91 15.69 3.26
CA VAL A 64 11.90 14.67 4.33
C VAL A 64 12.94 15.05 5.39
N SER A 65 12.50 15.13 6.63
CA SER A 65 13.36 15.38 7.79
C SER A 65 13.82 14.07 8.43
N ARG A 66 12.87 13.17 8.70
CA ARG A 66 13.15 11.91 9.39
C ARG A 66 12.12 10.86 9.06
N VAL A 67 12.56 9.63 8.82
CA VAL A 67 11.67 8.47 8.78
C VAL A 67 11.51 7.91 10.19
N THR A 68 10.27 7.75 10.65
CA THR A 68 9.95 7.19 11.98
C THR A 68 9.70 5.70 11.89
N ARG A 69 9.09 5.24 10.79
CA ARG A 69 8.76 3.84 10.58
C ARG A 69 8.90 3.47 9.11
N ALA A 70 9.49 2.31 8.85
CA ALA A 70 9.49 1.69 7.54
C ALA A 70 9.16 0.21 7.71
N GLN A 71 8.11 -0.25 7.03
CA GLN A 71 7.66 -1.64 7.08
C GLN A 71 7.38 -2.14 5.67
N SER A 72 7.52 -3.44 5.49
CA SER A 72 7.16 -4.12 4.25
C SER A 72 6.44 -5.42 4.58
N ARG A 73 5.58 -5.87 3.65
CA ARG A 73 4.94 -7.18 3.69
C ARG A 73 4.68 -7.65 2.27
N ASP A 74 4.61 -8.96 2.10
CA ASP A 74 4.24 -9.58 0.84
C ASP A 74 2.76 -9.98 0.88
N GLU A 75 2.06 -9.66 -0.20
CA GLU A 75 0.65 -9.93 -0.41
C GLU A 75 0.48 -10.67 -1.75
N LEU A 76 -0.53 -11.52 -1.82
CA LEU A 76 -1.01 -12.14 -3.05
C LEU A 76 -2.18 -11.30 -3.56
N ASP A 77 -2.16 -10.94 -4.84
CA ASP A 77 -3.24 -10.25 -5.54
C ASP A 77 -3.62 -11.12 -6.74
N GLY A 78 -4.66 -11.96 -6.56
CA GLY A 78 -4.90 -13.10 -7.44
C GLY A 78 -3.73 -14.10 -7.41
N LEU A 79 -3.01 -14.24 -8.52
CA LEU A 79 -1.83 -15.11 -8.65
C LEU A 79 -0.50 -14.36 -8.63
N ILE A 80 -0.52 -13.04 -8.42
CA ILE A 80 0.67 -12.19 -8.48
C ILE A 80 1.11 -11.82 -7.06
N VAL A 81 2.39 -12.07 -6.75
CA VAL A 81 3.01 -11.58 -5.52
C VAL A 81 3.27 -10.08 -5.68
N ARG A 82 2.76 -9.29 -4.74
CA ARG A 82 3.04 -7.86 -4.62
C ARG A 82 3.63 -7.53 -3.25
N LYS A 83 4.53 -6.56 -3.23
CA LYS A 83 5.18 -6.07 -2.01
C LYS A 83 4.57 -4.76 -1.57
N ARG A 84 3.89 -4.76 -0.43
CA ARG A 84 3.31 -3.56 0.17
C ARG A 84 4.26 -2.97 1.19
N ARG A 85 4.54 -1.68 1.08
CA ARG A 85 5.44 -0.93 1.94
C ARG A 85 4.66 0.17 2.65
N ARG A 86 4.91 0.37 3.94
CA ARG A 86 4.33 1.44 4.76
C ARG A 86 5.46 2.25 5.35
N ILE A 87 5.37 3.57 5.21
CA ILE A 87 6.39 4.49 5.68
C ILE A 87 5.73 5.64 6.39
N ASP A 88 6.11 5.85 7.64
CA ASP A 88 5.73 7.01 8.42
C ASP A 88 6.97 7.89 8.53
N PHE A 89 6.83 9.18 8.23
CA PHE A 89 7.95 10.12 8.18
C PHE A 89 7.51 11.55 8.46
N PHE A 90 8.45 12.35 8.96
CA PHE A 90 8.30 13.79 9.07
C PHE A 90 8.84 14.49 7.84
N ALA A 91 8.07 15.44 7.31
CA ALA A 91 8.48 16.31 6.24
C ALA A 91 8.34 17.77 6.63
N LEU A 92 9.29 18.59 6.20
CA LEU A 92 9.31 20.03 6.40
C LEU A 92 8.75 20.70 5.14
N THR A 93 7.92 21.73 5.34
CA THR A 93 7.54 22.65 4.27
C THR A 93 7.96 24.07 4.63
N LEU A 94 8.58 24.76 3.67
CA LEU A 94 9.06 26.14 3.82
C LEU A 94 7.94 27.17 3.59
N ASN A 95 6.84 26.77 2.94
CA ASN A 95 5.69 27.64 2.69
C ASN A 95 4.72 27.62 3.87
N CYS A 96 5.20 28.02 5.06
CA CYS A 96 4.34 28.24 6.21
C CYS A 96 4.74 29.49 6.99
N SER A 97 3.82 29.99 7.82
CA SER A 97 3.96 31.26 8.54
C SER A 97 5.09 31.30 9.57
N ARG A 98 5.73 30.16 9.88
CA ARG A 98 6.87 30.08 10.79
C ARG A 98 8.18 30.10 10.00
N MET A 99 9.12 30.98 10.39
CA MET A 99 10.45 31.08 9.77
C MET A 99 11.26 29.77 9.81
N ALA A 100 11.01 28.89 10.79
CA ALA A 100 11.65 27.57 10.89
C ALA A 100 11.02 26.50 9.97
N GLY A 101 10.01 26.86 9.17
CA GLY A 101 9.18 25.90 8.45
C GLY A 101 8.20 25.15 9.35
N CYS A 102 7.40 24.29 8.74
CA CYS A 102 6.40 23.50 9.43
C CYS A 102 6.66 22.02 9.20
N THR A 103 6.90 21.30 10.29
CA THR A 103 7.00 19.85 10.29
C THR A 103 5.61 19.24 10.22
N ARG A 104 5.41 18.31 9.29
CA ARG A 104 4.20 17.52 9.13
C ARG A 104 4.55 16.04 9.18
N GLU A 105 3.77 15.28 9.91
CA GLU A 105 3.86 13.82 9.88
C GLU A 105 3.03 13.29 8.70
N LEU A 106 3.64 12.45 7.89
CA LEU A 106 3.06 11.87 6.69
C LEU A 106 3.18 10.35 6.75
N ARG A 107 2.15 9.68 6.25
CA ARG A 107 2.17 8.24 5.97
C ARG A 107 2.07 8.01 4.47
N TYR A 108 3.00 7.23 3.95
CA TYR A 108 3.04 6.82 2.56
C TYR A 108 2.97 5.30 2.45
N ILE A 109 2.10 4.82 1.55
CA ILE A 109 1.93 3.39 1.28
C ILE A 109 2.25 3.09 -0.17
N MET A 110 3.31 2.34 -0.43
CA MET A 110 3.68 1.92 -1.78
C MET A 110 3.30 0.47 -2.03
N ILE A 111 2.78 0.15 -3.21
CA ILE A 111 2.53 -1.22 -3.65
C ILE A 111 3.40 -1.51 -4.86
N ASN A 112 4.33 -2.45 -4.74
CA ASN A 112 5.16 -2.87 -5.84
C ASN A 112 4.68 -4.21 -6.40
N TYR A 113 4.30 -4.24 -7.66
CA TYR A 113 4.01 -5.46 -8.40
C TYR A 113 5.27 -5.94 -9.14
N THR A 114 5.29 -7.20 -9.56
CA THR A 114 6.37 -7.75 -10.40
C THR A 114 6.49 -7.03 -11.74
N ASN A 115 5.38 -6.47 -12.25
CA ASN A 115 5.32 -5.72 -13.50
C ASN A 115 5.42 -4.19 -13.34
N GLY A 116 5.70 -3.69 -12.13
CA GLY A 116 5.91 -2.26 -11.88
C GLY A 116 5.41 -1.77 -10.53
N THR A 117 5.81 -0.55 -10.19
CA THR A 117 5.42 0.08 -8.93
C THR A 117 4.11 0.86 -9.11
N ARG A 118 3.08 0.54 -8.32
CA ARG A 118 1.85 1.34 -8.22
C ARG A 118 1.84 2.09 -6.89
N LEU A 119 1.90 3.41 -6.99
CA LEU A 119 1.91 4.31 -5.84
C LEU A 119 0.50 4.29 -5.22
N ARG A 120 0.39 3.94 -3.94
CA ARG A 120 -0.83 4.13 -3.16
C ARG A 120 -0.64 5.33 -2.23
N ASP A 121 -1.75 5.83 -1.73
CA ASP A 121 -1.88 7.17 -1.19
C ASP A 121 -0.81 7.62 -0.19
N VAL A 122 -0.60 8.93 -0.20
CA VAL A 122 0.10 9.67 0.85
C VAL A 122 -0.93 10.51 1.58
N PHE A 123 -0.94 10.45 2.91
CA PHE A 123 -1.83 11.24 3.73
C PHE A 123 -1.12 11.82 4.95
N LEU A 124 -1.67 12.93 5.43
CA LEU A 124 -1.27 13.55 6.68
C LEU A 124 -1.79 12.70 7.84
N LEU A 125 -0.93 12.42 8.82
CA LEU A 125 -1.33 11.75 10.06
C LEU A 125 -1.93 12.72 11.07
#